data_AF-A0A1J6IJB5-F1
#
_entry.id   AF-A0A1J6IJB5-F1
#
_cell.length_a   1.000
_cell.length_b   1.000
_cell.length_c   1.000
_cell.angle_alpha   90.00
_cell.angle_beta   90.00
_cell.angle_gamma   90.00
#
_symmetry.space_group_name_H-M   'P 1'
#
loop_
_entity.id
_entity.type
_entity.pdbx_description
1 polymer ?
#
loop_
_entity_poly.entity_id
_entity_poly.type
_entity_poly.pdbx_seq_one_letter_code
_entity_poly.pdbx_strand_id
1 'polypeptide(L)'
;MASTKIDDKVRIPGPGNSRFLIVSHKNGGIWDLVRFGIWGNKESGDKFLQYSAGGGALEEHLMRADDSGGDDDGGGEVPDHRWVIFVSIIVRKLIAIFGKPMEWIGYLVEFFLNLFSLNGNFLGLLYNILHGKVVMPQRGSETFISAIGHLDGRINLYKSEALTKEIGEPDFWGKIVLGHRALMDLCMMASKLAYENEKVVRNVVNLHWKMHFVDFYNCWNDFEKEMSTQVFILCDKPKDANLILVSFRGTEPFDADDWITDFDYSWYEIPKLGKVHMGFLEALGLGSRTNASTFHEQLFVNNPKFTNLENVDATTALSESSVSSTAFSDSDAHSGSDQSSDSERPTDTGEKKFRLEIPERTAYYVVRSKLKRLLKEHKNAKFVVTGHSLGGALAILFPAVLVLHEELDVMERLLGIYTYGQPRVGNRQLGKFMEAHLEHPVPKYFRVVYCNDLVPRLPYDNRTFLFKHFGICQYYNSLYIEQNVDEEPNPNYFGMRFLVPLYLNAGWELIRSFTMGYMYGSQYEECWESVMLRALGLFLPGISAHSPVDYVNSIRLGKARSTQMSSF
;
A
#
# COMPACT_ATOMS: atom_id res chain seq x y z
N MET A 1 -18.83 -24.49 17.29
CA MET A 1 -19.48 -23.92 18.49
C MET A 1 -18.40 -23.40 19.43
N ALA A 2 -18.16 -22.10 19.36
CA ALA A 2 -17.62 -21.22 20.39
C ALA A 2 -17.75 -19.81 19.78
N SER A 3 -18.98 -19.28 19.83
CA SER A 3 -19.26 -17.90 19.44
C SER A 3 -18.74 -17.03 20.57
N THR A 4 -17.54 -16.49 20.42
CA THR A 4 -17.07 -15.41 21.26
C THR A 4 -17.86 -14.17 20.87
N LYS A 5 -19.04 -13.99 21.49
CA LYS A 5 -19.72 -12.70 21.49
C LYS A 5 -18.72 -11.69 22.06
N ILE A 6 -18.38 -10.69 21.26
CA ILE A 6 -17.71 -9.48 21.75
C ILE A 6 -18.79 -8.71 22.52
N ASP A 7 -19.10 -9.18 23.74
CA ASP A 7 -19.85 -8.39 24.72
C ASP A 7 -18.84 -7.55 25.48
N ASP A 8 -18.61 -6.34 24.96
CA ASP A 8 -18.09 -5.20 25.71
C ASP A 8 -18.48 -3.93 24.94
N LYS A 9 -19.62 -3.34 25.33
CA LYS A 9 -20.03 -1.98 24.95
C LYS A 9 -19.01 -0.98 25.52
N VAL A 10 -17.86 -0.89 24.87
CA VAL A 10 -16.86 0.15 25.14
C VAL A 10 -17.37 1.44 24.50
N ARG A 11 -17.51 2.46 25.34
CA ARG A 11 -17.86 3.82 24.95
C ARG A 11 -16.86 4.29 23.90
N ILE A 12 -17.33 4.56 22.68
CA ILE A 12 -16.53 5.18 21.63
C ILE A 12 -15.98 6.49 22.21
N PRO A 13 -14.65 6.66 22.33
CA PRO A 13 -14.09 7.87 22.89
C PRO A 13 -14.47 9.04 21.97
N GLY A 14 -15.06 10.11 22.51
CA GLY A 14 -15.43 11.27 21.69
C GLY A 14 -14.25 11.85 20.92
N PRO A 15 -14.48 12.61 19.83
CA PRO A 15 -13.46 13.05 18.88
C PRO A 15 -12.25 13.76 19.53
N GLY A 16 -12.47 14.48 20.64
CA GLY A 16 -11.44 15.17 21.42
C GLY A 16 -10.52 14.28 22.28
N ASN A 17 -10.75 12.96 22.30
CA ASN A 17 -9.99 12.01 23.13
C ASN A 17 -9.12 11.05 22.30
N SER A 18 -8.97 11.32 21.01
CA SER A 18 -8.15 10.54 20.08
C SER A 18 -6.65 10.73 20.37
N ARG A 19 -5.87 9.66 20.41
CA ARG A 19 -4.40 9.72 20.59
C ARG A 19 -3.69 9.63 19.25
N PHE A 20 -2.77 10.54 19.01
CA PHE A 20 -1.97 10.55 17.78
C PHE A 20 -0.62 11.22 17.98
N LEU A 21 0.29 10.96 17.04
CA LEU A 21 1.54 11.69 16.82
C LEU A 21 1.59 12.10 15.36
N ILE A 22 1.80 13.38 15.10
CA ILE A 22 2.08 13.91 13.77
C ILE A 22 3.52 14.41 13.75
N VAL A 23 4.33 13.86 12.84
CA VAL A 23 5.70 14.30 12.57
C VAL A 23 5.68 15.17 11.31
N SER A 24 5.56 16.48 11.49
CA SER A 24 5.50 17.46 10.40
C SER A 24 6.90 17.84 9.90
N HIS A 25 7.09 17.84 8.58
CA HIS A 25 8.29 18.38 7.95
C HIS A 25 8.15 19.87 7.57
N LYS A 26 6.97 20.47 7.71
CA LYS A 26 6.65 21.82 7.17
C LYS A 26 6.84 22.97 8.18
N ASN A 27 6.68 22.70 9.48
CA ASN A 27 6.46 23.74 10.49
C ASN A 27 7.72 24.38 11.10
N GLY A 28 8.93 23.85 10.83
CA GLY A 28 10.20 24.37 11.36
C GLY A 28 11.33 24.46 10.33
N GLY A 29 12.31 25.34 10.56
CA GLY A 29 13.46 25.56 9.67
C GLY A 29 14.56 24.51 9.83
N ILE A 30 15.56 24.50 8.94
CA ILE A 30 16.71 23.57 9.02
C ILE A 30 17.48 23.71 10.34
N TRP A 31 17.61 24.95 10.84
CA TRP A 31 18.28 25.23 12.11
C TRP A 31 17.47 24.76 13.32
N ASP A 32 16.14 24.84 13.28
CA ASP A 32 15.29 24.21 14.30
C ASP A 32 15.51 22.70 14.32
N LEU A 33 15.60 22.08 13.13
CA LEU A 33 15.82 20.65 13.00
C LEU A 33 17.18 20.22 13.55
N VAL A 34 18.24 20.97 13.26
CA VAL A 34 19.59 20.74 13.83
C VAL A 34 19.58 20.91 15.34
N ARG A 35 18.94 21.97 15.86
CA ARG A 35 18.82 22.19 17.31
C ARG A 35 18.08 21.04 18.01
N PHE A 36 17.02 20.52 17.39
CA PHE A 36 16.29 19.38 17.90
C PHE A 36 17.10 18.08 17.82
N GLY A 37 17.59 17.72 16.63
CA GLY A 37 18.21 16.42 16.37
C GLY A 37 19.60 16.25 16.98
N ILE A 38 20.42 17.31 16.99
CA ILE A 38 21.82 17.23 17.47
C ILE A 38 21.95 17.75 18.91
N TRP A 39 21.24 18.82 19.26
CA TRP A 39 21.37 19.46 20.58
C TRP A 39 20.19 19.18 21.53
N GLY A 40 19.21 18.39 21.12
CA GLY A 40 18.09 17.99 21.97
C GLY A 40 17.18 19.14 22.41
N ASN A 41 17.11 20.24 21.63
CA ASN A 41 16.31 21.40 21.99
C ASN A 41 14.80 21.12 21.84
N LYS A 42 14.08 21.12 22.97
CA LYS A 42 12.65 20.80 23.06
C LYS A 42 11.77 21.77 22.28
N GLU A 43 11.96 23.07 22.47
CA GLU A 43 11.17 24.11 21.79
C GLU A 43 11.28 24.02 20.25
N SER A 44 12.44 23.60 19.75
CA SER A 44 12.64 23.34 18.32
C SER A 44 11.96 22.05 17.88
N GLY A 45 11.91 21.03 18.74
CA GLY A 45 11.21 19.76 18.49
C GLY A 45 9.69 19.91 18.42
N ASP A 46 9.10 20.76 19.27
CA ASP A 46 7.65 21.03 19.31
C ASP A 46 7.13 21.65 18.00
N LYS A 47 8.02 22.23 17.19
CA LYS A 47 7.69 22.68 15.83
C LYS A 47 7.43 21.52 14.88
N PHE A 48 8.10 20.38 15.08
CA PHE A 48 7.99 19.22 14.18
C PHE A 48 7.05 18.13 14.71
N LEU A 49 6.81 18.09 16.02
CA LEU A 49 6.06 17.03 16.68
C LEU A 49 4.77 17.58 17.28
N GLN A 50 3.63 17.04 16.84
CA GLN A 50 2.32 17.38 17.38
C GLN A 50 1.66 16.13 17.99
N TYR A 51 1.15 16.26 19.21
CA TYR A 51 0.48 15.20 19.96
C TYR A 51 -0.88 15.69 20.47
N SER A 52 -1.80 14.77 20.74
CA SER A 52 -3.04 15.10 21.45
C SER A 52 -2.86 15.14 22.97
N ALA A 53 -3.72 15.93 23.64
CA ALA A 53 -3.68 16.14 25.08
C ALA A 53 -3.84 14.79 25.83
N GLY A 54 -2.76 14.34 26.50
CA GLY A 54 -2.66 13.02 27.12
C GLY A 54 -1.45 12.19 26.64
N GLY A 55 -0.75 12.63 25.59
CA GLY A 55 0.47 12.01 25.05
C GLY A 55 1.78 12.29 25.83
N GLY A 56 1.71 12.97 26.97
CA GLY A 56 2.89 13.46 27.72
C GLY A 56 3.90 12.36 28.10
N ALA A 57 3.47 11.10 28.26
CA ALA A 57 4.38 9.99 28.51
C ALA A 57 5.27 9.65 27.30
N LEU A 58 4.78 9.82 26.06
CA LEU A 58 5.58 9.63 24.85
C LEU A 58 6.50 10.83 24.60
N GLU A 59 6.02 12.04 24.91
CA GLU A 59 6.85 13.24 24.96
C GLU A 59 8.02 13.04 25.95
N GLU A 60 7.76 12.48 27.13
CA GLU A 60 8.81 12.17 28.12
C GLU A 60 9.75 11.04 27.66
N HIS A 61 9.26 10.03 26.93
CA HIS A 61 10.07 8.92 26.39
C HIS A 61 10.93 9.32 25.19
N LEU A 62 10.42 10.18 24.30
CA LEU A 62 11.18 10.80 23.20
C LEU A 62 12.24 11.78 23.68
N MET A 63 12.08 12.28 24.90
CA MET A 63 12.93 13.30 25.50
C MET A 63 13.94 12.77 26.52
N ARG A 64 13.77 11.54 27.03
CA ARG A 64 14.78 10.86 27.85
C ARG A 64 15.89 10.33 26.94
N ALA A 65 17.08 10.91 27.07
CA ALA A 65 18.30 10.28 26.60
C ALA A 65 18.46 8.93 27.33
N ASP A 66 18.82 7.89 26.59
CA ASP A 66 19.06 6.52 27.07
C ASP A 66 19.74 6.50 28.45
N ASP A 67 19.01 6.04 29.46
CA ASP A 67 19.62 5.61 30.72
C ASP A 67 18.75 4.54 31.38
N SER A 68 18.47 3.45 30.66
CA SER A 68 18.08 2.17 31.27
C SER A 68 18.42 1.02 30.30
N GLY A 69 19.67 0.55 30.38
CA GLY A 69 20.00 -0.81 29.96
C GLY A 69 19.08 -1.81 30.66
N GLY A 70 18.47 -2.71 29.88
CA GLY A 70 17.47 -3.64 30.37
C GLY A 70 16.95 -4.53 29.26
N ASP A 71 17.63 -5.66 29.16
CA ASP A 71 17.35 -6.94 28.53
C ASP A 71 17.44 -7.11 27.00
N ASP A 72 18.24 -8.14 26.72
CA ASP A 72 19.00 -8.55 25.56
C ASP A 72 18.13 -9.31 24.54
N ASP A 73 18.28 -8.98 23.26
CA ASP A 73 18.62 -9.98 22.23
C ASP A 73 19.13 -9.25 20.96
N GLY A 74 20.42 -9.35 20.67
CA GLY A 74 20.95 -9.08 19.33
C GLY A 74 21.73 -7.77 19.08
N GLY A 75 22.77 -7.49 19.85
CA GLY A 75 23.99 -6.73 19.51
C GLY A 75 24.03 -5.77 18.30
N GLY A 76 23.18 -4.74 18.28
CA GLY A 76 23.28 -3.56 17.40
C GLY A 76 22.94 -2.28 18.16
N GLU A 77 23.73 -1.22 17.97
CA GLU A 77 23.42 0.12 18.50
C GLU A 77 22.06 0.58 17.94
N VAL A 78 21.06 0.71 18.81
CA VAL A 78 19.76 1.30 18.45
C VAL A 78 19.99 2.81 18.31
N PRO A 79 19.76 3.43 17.15
CA PRO A 79 19.98 4.87 17.01
C PRO A 79 19.04 5.65 17.91
N ASP A 80 19.55 6.77 18.43
CA ASP A 80 18.76 7.75 19.18
C ASP A 80 17.48 8.08 18.40
N HIS A 81 16.34 7.97 19.07
CA HIS A 81 15.01 8.21 18.50
C HIS A 81 14.89 9.60 17.86
N ARG A 82 15.64 10.59 18.37
CA ARG A 82 15.74 11.94 17.78
C ARG A 82 16.45 11.93 16.43
N TRP A 83 17.48 11.09 16.27
CA TRP A 83 18.22 10.95 15.01
C TRP A 83 17.33 10.38 13.91
N VAL A 84 16.47 9.41 14.23
CA VAL A 84 15.49 8.87 13.28
C VAL A 84 14.52 9.94 12.80
N ILE A 85 13.94 10.72 13.73
CA ILE A 85 13.05 11.85 13.38
C ILE A 85 13.80 12.87 12.53
N PHE A 86 15.03 13.19 12.91
CA PHE A 86 15.88 14.14 12.21
C PHE A 86 16.10 13.72 10.75
N VAL A 87 16.54 12.47 10.51
CA VAL A 87 16.76 11.93 9.17
C VAL A 87 15.45 11.89 8.38
N SER A 88 14.33 11.43 8.97
CA SER A 88 13.05 11.36 8.25
C SER A 88 12.54 12.75 7.83
N ILE A 89 12.73 13.77 8.66
CA ILE A 89 12.36 15.15 8.31
C ILE A 89 13.29 15.71 7.23
N ILE A 90 14.61 15.45 7.30
CA ILE A 90 15.54 15.87 6.23
C ILE A 90 15.16 15.26 4.90
N VAL A 91 14.96 13.94 4.85
CA VAL A 91 14.58 13.22 3.63
C VAL A 91 13.29 13.80 3.06
N ARG A 92 12.25 13.97 3.89
CA ARG A 92 10.97 14.56 3.44
C ARG A 92 11.09 16.02 2.99
N LYS A 93 11.91 16.83 3.65
CA LYS A 93 12.20 18.21 3.20
C LYS A 93 12.93 18.21 1.84
N LEU A 94 13.88 17.31 1.63
CA LEU A 94 14.58 17.18 0.35
C LEU A 94 13.62 16.72 -0.75
N ILE A 95 12.82 15.68 -0.51
CA ILE A 95 11.81 15.20 -1.47
C ILE A 95 10.82 16.31 -1.81
N ALA A 96 10.32 17.05 -0.81
CA ALA A 96 9.39 18.17 -1.05
C ALA A 96 10.01 19.29 -1.92
N ILE A 97 11.30 19.59 -1.77
CA ILE A 97 12.00 20.58 -2.63
C ILE A 97 12.05 20.09 -4.07
N PHE A 98 12.29 18.79 -4.27
CA PHE A 98 12.38 18.19 -5.59
C PHE A 98 11.04 17.67 -6.14
N GLY A 99 9.92 17.82 -5.42
CA GLY A 99 8.66 17.16 -5.79
C GLY A 99 8.16 17.53 -7.18
N LYS A 100 7.97 18.82 -7.46
CA LYS A 100 7.57 19.27 -8.81
C LYS A 100 8.62 18.94 -9.89
N PRO A 101 9.93 19.21 -9.68
CA PRO A 101 10.96 18.74 -10.61
C PRO A 101 10.91 17.23 -10.89
N MET A 102 10.67 16.40 -9.88
CA MET A 102 10.61 14.95 -9.98
C MET A 102 9.40 14.50 -10.79
N GLU A 103 8.22 15.09 -10.57
CA GLU A 103 7.01 14.84 -11.37
C GLU A 103 7.26 15.14 -12.87
N TRP A 104 7.87 16.29 -13.18
CA TRP A 104 8.22 16.67 -14.55
C TRP A 104 9.24 15.72 -15.19
N ILE A 105 10.25 15.30 -14.42
CA ILE A 105 11.22 14.30 -14.87
C ILE A 105 10.52 12.97 -15.13
N GLY A 106 9.57 12.56 -14.27
CA GLY A 106 8.76 11.36 -14.46
C GLY A 106 8.00 11.40 -15.78
N TYR A 107 7.28 12.49 -16.06
CA TYR A 107 6.59 12.67 -17.34
C TYR A 107 7.52 12.58 -18.55
N LEU A 108 8.72 13.17 -18.45
CA LEU A 108 9.73 13.14 -19.51
C LEU A 108 10.28 11.73 -19.72
N VAL A 109 10.69 11.06 -18.64
CA VAL A 109 11.25 9.71 -18.65
C VAL A 109 10.22 8.74 -19.24
N GLU A 110 9.00 8.72 -18.73
CA GLU A 110 7.94 7.84 -19.25
C GLU A 110 7.63 8.11 -20.72
N PHE A 111 7.60 9.37 -21.13
CA PHE A 111 7.40 9.71 -22.54
C PHE A 111 8.50 9.11 -23.41
N PHE A 112 9.78 9.26 -23.04
CA PHE A 112 10.89 8.70 -23.81
C PHE A 112 10.95 7.18 -23.78
N LEU A 113 10.69 6.55 -22.62
CA LEU A 113 10.63 5.09 -22.52
C LEU A 113 9.55 4.52 -23.46
N ASN A 114 8.36 5.13 -23.48
CA ASN A 114 7.30 4.73 -24.41
C ASN A 114 7.64 5.06 -25.87
N LEU A 115 8.27 6.20 -26.13
CA LEU A 115 8.71 6.57 -27.48
C LEU A 115 9.70 5.54 -28.04
N PHE A 116 10.68 5.11 -27.23
CA PHE A 116 11.64 4.09 -27.64
C PHE A 116 10.96 2.73 -27.82
N SER A 117 10.14 2.30 -26.84
CA SER A 117 9.47 1.01 -26.89
C SER A 117 8.56 0.87 -28.13
N LEU A 118 7.74 1.88 -28.43
CA LEU A 118 6.82 1.85 -29.58
C LEU A 118 7.51 1.92 -30.94
N ASN A 119 8.79 2.30 -30.98
CA ASN A 119 9.53 2.48 -32.23
C ASN A 119 10.67 1.46 -32.42
N GLY A 120 10.74 0.39 -31.61
CA GLY A 120 11.79 -0.62 -31.76
C GLY A 120 13.14 -0.18 -31.18
N ASN A 121 13.10 0.44 -30.00
CA ASN A 121 14.23 1.01 -29.26
C ASN A 121 14.89 2.19 -29.99
N PHE A 122 16.06 2.63 -29.51
CA PHE A 122 16.77 3.80 -30.05
C PHE A 122 17.06 3.70 -31.56
N LEU A 123 17.57 2.56 -32.03
CA LEU A 123 17.89 2.36 -33.44
C LEU A 123 16.63 2.30 -34.32
N GLY A 124 15.57 1.66 -33.83
CA GLY A 124 14.28 1.63 -34.52
C GLY A 124 13.63 3.02 -34.60
N LEU A 125 13.75 3.83 -33.54
CA LEU A 125 13.29 5.22 -33.56
C LEU A 125 14.04 6.03 -34.61
N LEU A 126 15.36 5.93 -34.68
CA LEU A 126 16.15 6.61 -35.72
C LEU A 126 15.72 6.18 -37.12
N TYR A 127 15.50 4.88 -37.33
CA TYR A 127 14.96 4.34 -38.59
C TYR A 127 13.58 4.93 -38.92
N ASN A 128 12.66 4.97 -37.96
CA ASN A 128 11.31 5.50 -38.15
C ASN A 128 11.30 7.01 -38.40
N ILE A 129 12.22 7.78 -37.79
CA ILE A 129 12.42 9.20 -38.08
C ILE A 129 12.80 9.41 -39.55
N LEU A 130 13.80 8.64 -40.03
CA LEU A 130 14.25 8.74 -41.42
C LEU A 130 13.18 8.35 -42.45
N HIS A 131 12.22 7.50 -42.05
CA HIS A 131 11.13 7.03 -42.93
C HIS A 131 9.79 7.74 -42.69
N GLY A 132 9.71 8.71 -41.78
CA GLY A 132 8.47 9.42 -41.43
C GLY A 132 7.39 8.53 -40.80
N LYS A 133 7.77 7.44 -40.14
CA LYS A 133 6.88 6.42 -39.54
C LYS A 133 6.90 6.41 -38.00
N VAL A 134 7.30 7.52 -37.38
CA VAL A 134 7.40 7.61 -35.91
C VAL A 134 6.02 7.43 -35.28
N VAL A 135 5.93 6.47 -34.37
CA VAL A 135 4.74 6.27 -33.54
C VAL A 135 4.90 7.12 -32.28
N MET A 136 4.04 8.13 -32.13
CA MET A 136 4.08 9.02 -30.96
C MET A 136 3.30 8.39 -29.79
N PRO A 137 3.90 8.29 -28.59
CA PRO A 137 3.22 7.74 -27.42
C PRO A 137 2.08 8.67 -26.97
N GLN A 138 0.95 8.08 -26.63
CA GLN A 138 -0.23 8.80 -26.12
C GLN A 138 -0.52 8.37 -24.69
N ARG A 139 -0.35 9.28 -23.73
CA ARG A 139 -0.60 8.98 -22.31
C ARG A 139 -2.06 8.55 -22.12
N GLY A 140 -2.28 7.46 -21.36
CA GLY A 140 -3.60 6.88 -21.15
C GLY A 140 -4.14 6.06 -22.33
N SER A 141 -3.30 5.71 -23.31
CA SER A 141 -3.62 4.66 -24.29
C SER A 141 -3.32 3.27 -23.74
N GLU A 142 -3.84 2.25 -24.42
CA GLU A 142 -3.52 0.84 -24.20
C GLU A 142 -2.07 0.45 -24.53
N THR A 143 -1.31 1.35 -25.14
CA THR A 143 0.09 1.13 -25.53
C THR A 143 1.08 1.95 -24.69
N PHE A 144 0.59 2.86 -23.84
CA PHE A 144 1.42 3.67 -22.96
C PHE A 144 1.51 3.00 -21.59
N ILE A 145 2.69 2.49 -21.25
CA ILE A 145 2.95 1.82 -19.98
C ILE A 145 3.78 2.69 -19.03
N SER A 146 3.64 2.46 -17.73
CA SER A 146 4.35 3.17 -16.67
C SER A 146 5.86 2.87 -16.69
N ALA A 147 6.64 3.70 -15.99
CA ALA A 147 8.06 3.39 -15.76
C ALA A 147 8.27 1.99 -15.13
N ILE A 148 7.37 1.56 -14.24
CA ILE A 148 7.40 0.22 -13.63
C ILE A 148 7.17 -0.88 -14.68
N GLY A 149 6.25 -0.66 -15.61
CA GLY A 149 6.01 -1.57 -16.75
C GLY A 149 7.25 -1.74 -17.64
N HIS A 150 8.04 -0.68 -17.81
CA HIS A 150 9.31 -0.75 -18.55
C HIS A 150 10.42 -1.49 -17.79
N LEU A 151 10.40 -1.53 -16.45
CA LEU A 151 11.35 -2.33 -15.67
C LEU A 151 11.13 -3.84 -15.84
N ASP A 152 9.88 -4.26 -16.06
CA ASP A 152 9.54 -5.67 -16.25
C ASP A 152 8.39 -5.86 -17.26
N GLY A 153 8.75 -6.06 -18.53
CA GLY A 153 7.79 -6.29 -19.62
C GLY A 153 7.04 -7.62 -19.57
N ARG A 154 7.28 -8.50 -18.60
CA ARG A 154 6.53 -9.77 -18.49
C ARG A 154 5.08 -9.49 -18.11
N ILE A 155 4.15 -10.05 -18.86
CA ILE A 155 2.71 -10.02 -18.54
C ILE A 155 2.11 -11.42 -18.34
N ASN A 156 2.81 -12.48 -18.72
CA ASN A 156 2.29 -13.85 -18.63
C ASN A 156 2.28 -14.34 -17.17
N LEU A 157 1.20 -15.02 -16.78
CA LEU A 157 1.04 -15.63 -15.46
C LEU A 157 1.76 -16.98 -15.37
N TYR A 158 2.41 -17.23 -14.23
CA TYR A 158 3.05 -18.50 -13.92
C TYR A 158 2.01 -19.58 -13.63
N LYS A 159 2.06 -20.70 -14.38
CA LYS A 159 1.16 -21.85 -14.22
C LYS A 159 -0.34 -21.49 -14.19
N SER A 160 -0.74 -20.52 -15.02
CA SER A 160 -2.12 -20.00 -15.09
C SER A 160 -3.19 -21.09 -15.28
N GLU A 161 -2.93 -22.06 -16.16
CA GLU A 161 -3.89 -23.13 -16.44
C GLU A 161 -4.14 -24.04 -15.23
N ALA A 162 -3.10 -24.33 -14.44
CA ALA A 162 -3.22 -25.10 -13.22
C ALA A 162 -4.05 -24.31 -12.19
N LEU A 163 -3.69 -23.05 -11.96
CA LEU A 163 -4.43 -22.16 -11.06
C LEU A 163 -5.91 -22.04 -11.44
N THR A 164 -6.23 -21.86 -12.73
CA THR A 164 -7.61 -21.72 -13.21
C THR A 164 -8.43 -22.99 -13.00
N LYS A 165 -7.81 -24.18 -13.15
CA LYS A 165 -8.46 -25.47 -12.88
C LYS A 165 -8.71 -25.64 -11.38
N GLU A 166 -7.69 -25.36 -10.57
CA GLU A 166 -7.70 -25.56 -9.13
C GLU A 166 -8.64 -24.59 -8.40
N ILE A 167 -8.73 -23.32 -8.81
CA ILE A 167 -9.66 -22.32 -8.23
C ILE A 167 -11.13 -22.82 -8.23
N GLY A 168 -11.50 -23.69 -9.18
CA GLY A 168 -12.83 -24.28 -9.27
C GLY A 168 -13.08 -25.49 -8.36
N GLU A 169 -12.05 -26.03 -7.71
CA GLU A 169 -12.17 -27.22 -6.88
C GLU A 169 -12.59 -26.88 -5.45
N PRO A 170 -13.57 -27.59 -4.85
CA PRO A 170 -14.02 -27.35 -3.47
C PRO A 170 -12.89 -27.45 -2.43
N ASP A 171 -11.92 -28.33 -2.68
CA ASP A 171 -10.81 -28.64 -1.77
C ASP A 171 -9.61 -27.70 -1.91
N PHE A 172 -9.55 -26.88 -2.96
CA PHE A 172 -8.42 -25.98 -3.24
C PHE A 172 -8.13 -25.04 -2.07
N TRP A 173 -9.19 -24.55 -1.44
CA TRP A 173 -9.08 -23.63 -0.32
C TRP A 173 -8.68 -24.29 1.00
N GLY A 174 -8.85 -25.61 1.13
CA GLY A 174 -8.48 -26.38 2.31
C GLY A 174 -7.06 -26.93 2.26
N LYS A 175 -6.52 -27.16 1.05
CA LYS A 175 -5.15 -27.61 0.80
C LYS A 175 -4.20 -26.42 0.65
N ILE A 176 -3.90 -25.79 1.78
CA ILE A 176 -2.75 -24.89 1.99
C ILE A 176 -2.70 -23.69 1.02
N VAL A 177 -3.24 -22.57 1.48
CA VAL A 177 -3.01 -21.21 0.92
C VAL A 177 -1.54 -20.77 1.11
N LEU A 178 -0.81 -21.41 2.04
CA LEU A 178 0.61 -21.16 2.31
C LEU A 178 1.49 -21.59 1.12
N GLY A 179 2.03 -20.62 0.37
CA GLY A 179 3.01 -20.90 -0.68
C GLY A 179 2.40 -21.45 -1.98
N HIS A 180 1.11 -21.20 -2.26
CA HIS A 180 0.56 -21.48 -3.59
C HIS A 180 1.16 -20.52 -4.62
N ARG A 181 2.28 -20.91 -5.20
CA ARG A 181 3.13 -20.04 -6.03
C ARG A 181 2.41 -19.42 -7.23
N ALA A 182 1.44 -20.12 -7.83
CA ALA A 182 0.68 -19.53 -8.94
C ALA A 182 -0.27 -18.42 -8.45
N LEU A 183 -0.84 -18.54 -7.25
CA LEU A 183 -1.66 -17.48 -6.66
C LEU A 183 -0.81 -16.30 -6.21
N MET A 184 0.35 -16.57 -5.62
CA MET A 184 1.35 -15.54 -5.32
C MET A 184 1.83 -14.84 -6.59
N ASP A 185 2.04 -15.57 -7.69
CA ASP A 185 2.42 -14.95 -8.96
C ASP A 185 1.29 -14.08 -9.50
N LEU A 186 0.04 -14.56 -9.50
CA LEU A 186 -1.11 -13.73 -9.87
C LEU A 186 -1.20 -12.45 -9.04
N CYS A 187 -1.02 -12.55 -7.72
CA CYS A 187 -1.05 -11.41 -6.82
C CYS A 187 0.10 -10.43 -7.10
N MET A 188 1.32 -10.92 -7.33
CA MET A 188 2.46 -10.06 -7.68
C MET A 188 2.28 -9.40 -9.05
N MET A 189 1.85 -10.16 -10.06
CA MET A 189 1.60 -9.65 -11.40
C MET A 189 0.46 -8.62 -11.40
N ALA A 190 -0.58 -8.81 -10.58
CA ALA A 190 -1.62 -7.82 -10.36
C ALA A 190 -1.12 -6.58 -9.61
N SER A 191 -0.24 -6.74 -8.63
CA SER A 191 0.39 -5.63 -7.89
C SER A 191 1.27 -4.78 -8.81
N LYS A 192 2.00 -5.42 -9.72
CA LYS A 192 2.77 -4.74 -10.77
C LYS A 192 1.85 -4.05 -11.79
N LEU A 193 0.78 -4.73 -12.23
CA LEU A 193 -0.16 -4.17 -13.20
C LEU A 193 -0.94 -2.97 -12.65
N ALA A 194 -1.06 -2.84 -11.32
CA ALA A 194 -1.75 -1.72 -10.68
C ALA A 194 -1.10 -0.35 -10.95
N TYR A 195 0.16 -0.33 -11.38
CA TYR A 195 0.85 0.90 -11.78
C TYR A 195 0.43 1.42 -13.16
N GLU A 196 -0.23 0.58 -13.97
CA GLU A 196 -0.63 0.89 -15.33
C GLU A 196 -1.99 1.60 -15.39
N ASN A 197 -2.23 2.30 -16.50
CA ASN A 197 -3.52 2.94 -16.74
C ASN A 197 -4.63 1.91 -17.02
N GLU A 198 -5.89 2.30 -16.78
CA GLU A 198 -7.07 1.42 -16.91
C GLU A 198 -7.11 0.62 -18.22
N LYS A 199 -6.79 1.21 -19.36
CA LYS A 199 -6.88 0.51 -20.66
C LYS A 199 -5.87 -0.62 -20.76
N VAL A 200 -4.64 -0.39 -20.28
CA VAL A 200 -3.60 -1.41 -20.21
C VAL A 200 -4.04 -2.53 -19.26
N VAL A 201 -4.50 -2.18 -18.05
CA VAL A 201 -4.99 -3.16 -17.06
C VAL A 201 -6.11 -4.02 -17.66
N ARG A 202 -7.12 -3.38 -18.25
CA ARG A 202 -8.26 -4.05 -18.88
C ARG A 202 -7.82 -5.01 -19.99
N ASN A 203 -6.89 -4.59 -20.85
CA ASN A 203 -6.38 -5.41 -21.94
C ASN A 203 -5.57 -6.61 -21.43
N VAL A 204 -4.68 -6.40 -20.47
CA VAL A 204 -3.90 -7.50 -19.88
C VAL A 204 -4.82 -8.52 -19.22
N VAL A 205 -5.76 -8.08 -18.38
CA VAL A 205 -6.67 -8.99 -17.67
C VAL A 205 -7.59 -9.76 -18.64
N ASN A 206 -8.27 -9.05 -19.56
CA ASN A 206 -9.24 -9.68 -20.45
C ASN A 206 -8.59 -10.48 -21.58
N LEU A 207 -7.56 -9.92 -22.22
CA LEU A 207 -7.00 -10.49 -23.45
C LEU A 207 -5.82 -11.42 -23.17
N HIS A 208 -4.99 -11.14 -22.18
CA HIS A 208 -3.80 -11.96 -21.89
C HIS A 208 -4.06 -12.99 -20.79
N TRP A 209 -4.63 -12.58 -19.66
CA TRP A 209 -4.91 -13.50 -18.55
C TRP A 209 -6.17 -14.32 -18.76
N LYS A 210 -7.04 -13.90 -19.70
CA LYS A 210 -8.35 -14.51 -19.96
C LYS A 210 -9.24 -14.52 -18.71
N MET A 211 -9.05 -13.52 -17.86
CA MET A 211 -9.86 -13.25 -16.67
C MET A 211 -10.86 -12.13 -16.95
N HIS A 212 -11.70 -11.80 -15.98
CA HIS A 212 -12.68 -10.72 -16.12
C HIS A 212 -12.22 -9.47 -15.38
N PHE A 213 -11.85 -8.43 -16.13
CA PHE A 213 -11.65 -7.10 -15.58
C PHE A 213 -13.00 -6.54 -15.11
N VAL A 214 -13.08 -6.19 -13.83
CA VAL A 214 -14.31 -5.66 -13.25
C VAL A 214 -14.34 -4.14 -13.35
N ASP A 215 -13.32 -3.47 -12.80
CA ASP A 215 -13.28 -2.01 -12.75
C ASP A 215 -11.90 -1.49 -12.30
N PHE A 216 -11.65 -0.21 -12.59
CA PHE A 216 -10.48 0.54 -12.13
C PHE A 216 -10.95 1.83 -11.47
N TYR A 217 -10.46 2.09 -10.27
CA TYR A 217 -10.87 3.23 -9.46
C TYR A 217 -9.68 4.14 -9.22
N ASN A 218 -9.85 5.42 -9.54
CA ASN A 218 -9.12 6.51 -8.92
C ASN A 218 -9.98 6.98 -7.75
N CYS A 219 -9.42 7.06 -6.54
CA CYS A 219 -10.16 7.38 -5.33
C CYS A 219 -9.63 8.66 -4.67
N TRP A 220 -10.53 9.38 -4.00
CA TRP A 220 -10.21 10.66 -3.36
C TRP A 220 -9.37 10.46 -2.10
N ASN A 221 -8.27 11.21 -2.00
CA ASN A 221 -7.45 11.37 -0.81
C ASN A 221 -7.68 12.78 -0.23
N ASP A 222 -8.27 12.85 0.97
CA ASP A 222 -8.61 14.14 1.59
C ASP A 222 -7.39 14.90 2.14
N PHE A 223 -6.25 14.23 2.35
CA PHE A 223 -5.02 14.91 2.76
C PHE A 223 -4.36 15.62 1.57
N GLU A 224 -4.24 14.95 0.44
CA GLU A 224 -3.59 15.48 -0.78
C GLU A 224 -4.54 16.36 -1.62
N LYS A 225 -5.86 16.23 -1.41
CA LYS A 225 -6.92 16.92 -2.17
C LYS A 225 -6.93 16.55 -3.66
N GLU A 226 -6.66 15.29 -3.96
CA GLU A 226 -6.64 14.74 -5.32
C GLU A 226 -7.09 13.27 -5.36
N MET A 227 -7.14 12.72 -6.59
CA MET A 227 -7.55 11.34 -6.87
C MET A 227 -6.33 10.42 -6.99
N SER A 228 -5.53 10.34 -5.94
CA SER A 228 -4.22 9.68 -5.94
C SER A 228 -4.28 8.17 -5.66
N THR A 229 -5.23 7.70 -4.85
CA THR A 229 -5.29 6.27 -4.51
C THR A 229 -5.92 5.45 -5.63
N GLN A 230 -5.13 4.58 -6.24
CA GLN A 230 -5.57 3.73 -7.34
C GLN A 230 -5.74 2.27 -6.92
N VAL A 231 -6.81 1.65 -7.39
CA VAL A 231 -7.14 0.25 -7.13
C VAL A 231 -7.92 -0.33 -8.30
N PHE A 232 -7.63 -1.56 -8.68
CA PHE A 232 -8.47 -2.28 -9.64
C PHE A 232 -8.93 -3.62 -9.09
N ILE A 233 -10.05 -4.09 -9.63
CA ILE A 233 -10.67 -5.35 -9.24
C ILE A 233 -10.82 -6.23 -10.48
N LEU A 234 -10.51 -7.52 -10.34
CA LEU A 234 -10.79 -8.54 -11.33
C LEU A 234 -11.48 -9.76 -10.70
N CYS A 235 -12.10 -10.56 -11.55
CA CYS A 235 -12.62 -11.89 -11.22
C CYS A 235 -11.95 -12.94 -12.13
N ASP A 236 -11.89 -14.20 -11.69
CA ASP A 236 -11.48 -15.30 -12.57
C ASP A 236 -12.44 -15.46 -13.76
N LYS A 237 -13.73 -15.18 -13.56
CA LYS A 237 -14.80 -15.30 -14.56
C LYS A 237 -15.82 -14.17 -14.45
N PRO A 238 -16.54 -13.82 -15.54
CA PRO A 238 -17.57 -12.78 -15.51
C PRO A 238 -18.87 -13.21 -14.81
N LYS A 239 -19.14 -14.52 -14.73
CA LYS A 239 -20.32 -15.09 -14.06
C LYS A 239 -19.86 -16.26 -13.19
N ASP A 240 -20.52 -16.45 -12.06
CA ASP A 240 -20.22 -17.52 -11.10
C ASP A 240 -18.71 -17.64 -10.79
N ALA A 241 -18.07 -16.50 -10.56
CA ALA A 241 -16.67 -16.42 -10.21
C ALA A 241 -16.38 -17.19 -8.91
N ASN A 242 -15.17 -17.74 -8.84
CA ASN A 242 -14.64 -18.40 -7.65
C ASN A 242 -13.55 -17.57 -6.97
N LEU A 243 -12.94 -16.62 -7.69
CA LEU A 243 -11.92 -15.73 -7.18
C LEU A 243 -12.21 -14.29 -7.58
N ILE A 244 -12.16 -13.38 -6.61
CA ILE A 244 -12.11 -11.93 -6.79
C ILE A 244 -10.72 -11.48 -6.31
N LEU A 245 -10.04 -10.63 -7.08
CA LEU A 245 -8.76 -10.05 -6.68
C LEU A 245 -8.90 -8.53 -6.63
N VAL A 246 -8.48 -7.95 -5.51
CA VAL A 246 -8.36 -6.50 -5.30
C VAL A 246 -6.89 -6.15 -5.26
N SER A 247 -6.43 -5.29 -6.17
CA SER A 247 -5.03 -4.87 -6.27
C SER A 247 -4.90 -3.37 -6.04
N PHE A 248 -4.24 -3.00 -4.95
CA PHE A 248 -3.90 -1.60 -4.66
C PHE A 248 -2.56 -1.24 -5.31
N ARG A 249 -2.53 -0.07 -5.94
CA ARG A 249 -1.30 0.51 -6.45
C ARG A 249 -0.42 0.99 -5.30
N GLY A 250 0.90 0.90 -5.48
CA GLY A 250 1.88 1.53 -4.58
C GLY A 250 2.47 2.82 -5.13
N THR A 251 3.59 3.23 -4.55
CA THR A 251 4.28 4.49 -4.84
C THR A 251 4.79 4.60 -6.28
N GLU A 252 4.40 5.64 -7.02
CA GLU A 252 5.06 5.97 -8.30
C GLU A 252 6.52 6.39 -8.04
N PRO A 253 7.49 5.92 -8.85
CA PRO A 253 8.90 6.29 -8.66
C PRO A 253 9.17 7.80 -8.66
N PHE A 254 8.30 8.57 -9.32
CA PHE A 254 8.42 10.01 -9.52
C PHE A 254 7.35 10.83 -8.78
N ASP A 255 6.61 10.22 -7.86
CA ASP A 255 5.63 10.91 -7.01
C ASP A 255 6.20 11.19 -5.61
N ALA A 256 6.42 12.47 -5.32
CA ALA A 256 7.01 12.90 -4.05
C ALA A 256 6.10 12.69 -2.86
N ASP A 257 4.79 12.77 -3.03
CA ASP A 257 3.84 12.68 -1.93
C ASP A 257 3.70 11.22 -1.47
N ASP A 258 3.74 10.27 -2.40
CA ASP A 258 3.85 8.83 -2.10
C ASP A 258 5.14 8.52 -1.29
N TRP A 259 6.30 9.00 -1.76
CA TRP A 259 7.56 8.80 -1.03
C TRP A 259 7.56 9.49 0.34
N ILE A 260 7.00 10.70 0.45
CA ILE A 260 6.86 11.40 1.74
C ILE A 260 6.02 10.59 2.72
N THR A 261 4.99 9.90 2.23
CA THR A 261 4.13 9.01 3.01
C THR A 261 4.90 7.80 3.52
N ASP A 262 5.74 7.16 2.70
CA ASP A 262 6.56 6.01 3.13
C ASP A 262 7.61 6.38 4.20
N PHE A 263 8.11 7.62 4.18
CA PHE A 263 9.03 8.18 5.17
C PHE A 263 8.34 8.92 6.32
N ASP A 264 7.02 8.83 6.42
CA ASP A 264 6.27 9.38 7.53
C ASP A 264 6.31 8.43 8.74
N TYR A 265 6.36 9.02 9.92
CA TYR A 265 6.42 8.29 11.21
C TYR A 265 5.22 8.66 12.09
N SER A 266 4.26 9.37 11.49
CA SER A 266 3.01 9.77 12.12
C SER A 266 2.12 8.55 12.34
N TRP A 267 1.44 8.49 13.49
CA TRP A 267 0.51 7.42 13.80
C TRP A 267 -0.76 7.96 14.47
N TYR A 268 -1.85 7.23 14.27
CA TYR A 268 -3.14 7.46 14.92
C TYR A 268 -3.54 6.20 15.71
N GLU A 269 -3.96 6.36 16.96
CA GLU A 269 -4.39 5.25 17.82
C GLU A 269 -5.88 5.02 17.65
N ILE A 270 -6.22 3.84 17.14
CA ILE A 270 -7.58 3.36 16.97
C ILE A 270 -7.88 2.46 18.19
N PRO A 271 -8.89 2.78 19.01
CA PRO A 271 -9.27 1.96 20.16
C PRO A 271 -9.41 0.47 19.82
N LYS A 272 -8.88 -0.40 20.69
CA LYS A 272 -8.77 -1.86 20.53
C LYS A 272 -7.82 -2.33 19.41
N LEU A 273 -7.80 -1.65 18.27
CA LEU A 273 -6.97 -1.98 17.12
C LEU A 273 -5.48 -1.66 17.36
N GLY A 274 -5.17 -0.52 18.00
CA GLY A 274 -3.80 -0.08 18.26
C GLY A 274 -3.38 1.12 17.43
N LYS A 275 -2.06 1.34 17.33
CA LYS A 275 -1.49 2.47 16.59
C LYS A 275 -1.27 2.08 15.13
N VAL A 276 -1.77 2.91 14.22
CA VAL A 276 -1.71 2.69 12.77
C VAL A 276 -1.03 3.88 12.10
N HIS A 277 -0.26 3.61 11.05
CA HIS A 277 0.42 4.65 10.27
C HIS A 277 -0.60 5.63 9.67
N MET A 278 -0.41 6.92 9.94
CA MET A 278 -1.40 7.95 9.61
C MET A 278 -1.54 8.17 8.11
N GLY A 279 -0.42 8.17 7.37
CA GLY A 279 -0.43 8.32 5.91
C GLY A 279 -1.16 7.17 5.19
N PHE A 280 -1.11 5.95 5.72
CA PHE A 280 -1.82 4.82 5.11
C PHE A 280 -3.33 4.88 5.36
N LEU A 281 -3.76 5.43 6.51
CA LEU A 281 -5.18 5.73 6.75
C LEU A 281 -5.68 6.84 5.80
N GLU A 282 -4.87 7.86 5.56
CA GLU A 282 -5.18 8.94 4.60
C GLU A 282 -5.30 8.40 3.17
N ALA A 283 -4.37 7.54 2.74
CA ALA A 283 -4.40 6.90 1.43
C ALA A 283 -5.62 5.99 1.24
N LEU A 284 -6.11 5.29 2.28
CA LEU A 284 -7.41 4.59 2.21
C LEU A 284 -8.62 5.55 2.23
N GLY A 285 -8.38 6.84 2.47
CA GLY A 285 -9.37 7.90 2.66
C GLY A 285 -10.24 7.70 3.89
N LEU A 286 -9.57 7.39 5.02
CA LEU A 286 -10.18 7.22 6.33
C LEU A 286 -9.92 8.40 7.27
N GLY A 287 -9.58 9.57 6.72
CA GLY A 287 -9.37 10.81 7.47
C GLY A 287 -8.25 11.68 6.87
N SER A 288 -7.95 12.79 7.54
CA SER A 288 -6.87 13.72 7.19
C SER A 288 -6.20 14.27 8.44
N ARG A 289 -4.87 14.32 8.47
CA ARG A 289 -4.09 14.92 9.57
C ARG A 289 -4.31 16.41 9.72
N THR A 290 -4.79 17.09 8.68
CA THR A 290 -5.18 18.51 8.75
C THR A 290 -6.32 18.74 9.73
N ASN A 291 -7.20 17.74 9.85
CA ASN A 291 -8.25 17.71 10.86
C ASN A 291 -8.38 16.30 11.45
N ALA A 292 -7.62 16.01 12.51
CA ALA A 292 -7.54 14.69 13.09
C ALA A 292 -8.89 14.13 13.62
N SER A 293 -9.93 14.97 13.81
CA SER A 293 -11.27 14.47 14.16
C SER A 293 -11.89 13.64 13.04
N THR A 294 -11.51 13.92 11.79
CA THR A 294 -12.04 13.21 10.62
C THR A 294 -11.69 11.72 10.62
N PHE A 295 -10.56 11.30 11.22
CA PHE A 295 -10.27 9.87 11.39
C PHE A 295 -11.32 9.19 12.25
N HIS A 296 -11.69 9.84 13.35
CA HIS A 296 -12.71 9.32 14.25
C HIS A 296 -14.07 9.19 13.53
N GLU A 297 -14.47 10.25 12.82
CA GLU A 297 -15.72 10.29 12.06
C GLU A 297 -15.78 9.18 11.00
N GLN A 298 -14.71 9.01 10.21
CA GLN A 298 -14.67 8.04 9.11
C GLN A 298 -14.52 6.59 9.59
N LEU A 299 -13.83 6.34 10.70
CA LEU A 299 -13.61 4.98 11.23
C LEU A 299 -14.78 4.47 12.08
N PHE A 300 -15.55 5.37 12.70
CA PHE A 300 -16.58 4.98 13.66
C PHE A 300 -17.98 5.50 13.34
N VAL A 301 -18.12 6.73 12.85
CA VAL A 301 -19.44 7.38 12.71
C VAL A 301 -20.09 7.08 11.37
N ASN A 302 -19.34 7.08 10.27
CA ASN A 302 -19.88 6.85 8.92
C ASN A 302 -20.21 5.37 8.61
N ASN A 303 -20.19 4.50 9.61
CA ASN A 303 -20.65 3.13 9.47
C ASN A 303 -22.14 3.02 9.87
N PRO A 304 -23.02 2.58 8.96
CA PRO A 304 -24.45 2.46 9.24
C PRO A 304 -24.79 1.51 10.41
N LYS A 305 -23.87 0.62 10.81
CA LYS A 305 -24.02 -0.21 12.02
C LYS A 305 -23.82 0.58 13.32
N PHE A 306 -22.97 1.61 13.31
CA PHE A 306 -22.68 2.45 14.48
C PHE A 306 -23.66 3.62 14.63
N THR A 307 -24.20 4.16 13.52
CA THR A 307 -25.29 5.15 13.56
C THR A 307 -26.58 4.61 14.21
N ASN A 308 -26.78 3.28 14.22
CA ASN A 308 -27.91 2.63 14.89
C ASN A 308 -27.71 2.47 16.41
N LEU A 309 -26.52 2.73 16.96
CA LEU A 309 -26.31 2.75 18.42
C LEU A 309 -26.53 4.14 19.04
N GLU A 310 -26.33 5.23 18.29
CA GLU A 310 -26.61 6.59 18.79
C GLU A 310 -28.10 6.96 18.73
N ASN A 311 -28.86 6.34 17.81
CA ASN A 311 -30.29 6.64 17.65
C ASN A 311 -31.22 5.87 18.60
N VAL A 312 -30.71 4.93 19.42
CA VAL A 312 -31.52 4.20 20.42
C VAL A 312 -31.75 5.04 21.69
N ASP A 313 -30.92 6.06 21.96
CA ASP A 313 -31.10 6.96 23.11
C ASP A 313 -31.91 8.23 22.77
N ALA A 314 -32.40 8.35 21.53
CA ALA A 314 -33.15 9.52 21.07
C ALA A 314 -34.36 9.17 20.19
N THR A 315 -35.16 8.16 20.56
CA THR A 315 -36.51 7.98 20.00
C THR A 315 -37.49 7.40 21.02
N THR A 316 -37.82 8.20 22.04
CA THR A 316 -39.16 8.15 22.65
C THR A 316 -39.83 9.50 22.41
N ALA A 317 -40.23 9.76 21.16
CA ALA A 317 -41.27 10.75 20.82
C ALA A 317 -41.50 10.80 19.30
N LEU A 318 -42.76 10.51 18.91
CA LEU A 318 -43.48 11.04 17.75
C LEU A 318 -43.30 10.34 16.38
N SER A 319 -44.12 9.29 16.22
CA SER A 319 -45.12 9.03 15.15
C SER A 319 -44.96 9.61 13.73
N GLU A 320 -44.98 8.66 12.79
CA GLU A 320 -45.75 8.60 11.52
C GLU A 320 -45.68 9.75 10.50
N SER A 321 -45.18 9.45 9.27
CA SER A 321 -46.04 9.33 8.07
C SER A 321 -45.26 9.06 6.75
N SER A 322 -45.68 7.98 6.07
CA SER A 322 -45.84 7.73 4.62
C SER A 322 -44.86 8.23 3.53
N VAL A 323 -44.19 7.26 2.88
CA VAL A 323 -44.21 6.89 1.42
C VAL A 323 -44.20 8.00 0.34
N SER A 324 -43.20 7.98 -0.56
CA SER A 324 -43.41 7.78 -2.02
C SER A 324 -42.11 7.66 -2.83
N SER A 325 -42.07 6.63 -3.66
CA SER A 325 -41.17 6.36 -4.79
C SER A 325 -41.39 7.31 -5.97
N THR A 326 -40.34 7.63 -6.74
CA THR A 326 -40.37 7.72 -8.22
C THR A 326 -38.96 7.77 -8.80
N ALA A 327 -38.72 6.89 -9.77
CA ALA A 327 -37.61 6.91 -10.70
C ALA A 327 -37.84 7.97 -11.80
N PHE A 328 -36.78 8.50 -12.42
CA PHE A 328 -36.83 8.94 -13.82
C PHE A 328 -35.45 8.97 -14.48
N SER A 329 -35.50 8.70 -15.78
CA SER A 329 -34.49 8.42 -16.79
C SER A 329 -34.08 9.65 -17.62
N ASP A 330 -32.85 9.60 -18.14
CA ASP A 330 -32.27 10.05 -19.43
C ASP A 330 -32.72 11.32 -20.19
N SER A 331 -31.66 12.01 -20.68
CA SER A 331 -31.41 12.54 -22.04
C SER A 331 -31.54 14.04 -22.37
N ASP A 332 -30.42 14.53 -22.91
CA ASP A 332 -30.22 15.45 -24.05
C ASP A 332 -30.01 16.97 -23.92
N ALA A 333 -29.09 17.40 -24.80
CA ALA A 333 -28.34 18.65 -24.90
C ALA A 333 -29.07 19.82 -25.58
N HIS A 334 -28.69 21.07 -25.27
CA HIS A 334 -28.12 22.03 -26.25
C HIS A 334 -27.72 23.41 -25.66
N SER A 335 -26.58 23.88 -26.17
CA SER A 335 -25.97 25.23 -26.30
C SER A 335 -26.52 26.48 -25.57
N GLY A 336 -25.58 27.29 -25.06
CA GLY A 336 -25.73 28.74 -24.89
C GLY A 336 -24.64 29.35 -24.02
N SER A 337 -23.72 30.10 -24.63
CA SER A 337 -22.68 30.90 -23.97
C SER A 337 -23.27 32.11 -23.24
N ASP A 338 -22.76 32.45 -22.05
CA ASP A 338 -22.45 33.83 -21.66
C ASP A 338 -21.55 33.89 -20.42
N GLN A 339 -20.66 34.89 -20.43
CA GLN A 339 -19.70 35.21 -19.39
C GLN A 339 -20.35 36.03 -18.27
N SER A 340 -20.14 35.64 -17.01
CA SER A 340 -19.88 36.61 -15.94
C SER A 340 -19.17 35.92 -14.77
N SER A 341 -18.13 36.57 -14.30
CA SER A 341 -17.35 36.19 -13.14
C SER A 341 -18.07 36.66 -11.89
N ASP A 342 -18.49 35.72 -11.03
CA ASP A 342 -18.79 36.02 -9.64
C ASP A 342 -18.40 34.83 -8.77
N SER A 343 -17.56 35.14 -7.78
CA SER A 343 -17.08 34.25 -6.73
C SER A 343 -18.22 33.95 -5.77
N GLU A 344 -18.96 32.86 -5.99
CA GLU A 344 -19.93 32.37 -5.02
C GLU A 344 -19.25 31.52 -3.93
N ARG A 345 -19.37 31.96 -2.67
CA ARG A 345 -19.16 31.11 -1.49
C ARG A 345 -20.15 29.94 -1.54
N PRO A 346 -19.73 28.70 -1.24
CA PRO A 346 -20.64 27.58 -1.20
C PRO A 346 -21.69 27.79 -0.10
N THR A 347 -22.95 27.51 -0.43
CA THR A 347 -24.07 27.51 0.52
C THR A 347 -23.97 26.31 1.47
N ASP A 348 -24.50 26.44 2.70
CA ASP A 348 -24.47 25.38 3.76
C ASP A 348 -25.05 24.03 3.27
N THR A 349 -25.97 24.06 2.31
CA THR A 349 -26.53 22.88 1.62
C THR A 349 -25.55 22.24 0.64
N GLY A 350 -24.72 23.02 -0.05
CA GLY A 350 -23.65 22.54 -0.93
C GLY A 350 -22.49 21.91 -0.15
N GLU A 351 -22.10 22.51 0.98
CA GLU A 351 -21.09 21.93 1.87
C GLU A 351 -21.58 20.63 2.54
N LYS A 352 -22.84 20.55 2.95
CA LYS A 352 -23.42 19.31 3.51
C LYS A 352 -23.52 18.20 2.47
N LYS A 353 -23.95 18.50 1.24
CA LYS A 353 -24.02 17.51 0.15
C LYS A 353 -22.61 17.01 -0.24
N PHE A 354 -21.65 17.92 -0.35
CA PHE A 354 -20.25 17.58 -0.62
C PHE A 354 -19.64 16.72 0.50
N ARG A 355 -19.86 17.06 1.78
CA ARG A 355 -19.40 16.24 2.93
C ARG A 355 -20.03 14.85 2.98
N LEU A 356 -21.26 14.67 2.49
CA LEU A 356 -21.92 13.36 2.40
C LEU A 356 -21.42 12.53 1.19
N GLU A 357 -20.96 13.16 0.11
CA GLU A 357 -20.41 12.49 -1.07
C GLU A 357 -18.94 12.07 -0.94
N ILE A 358 -18.14 12.77 -0.11
CA ILE A 358 -16.70 12.49 0.05
C ILE A 358 -16.41 11.06 0.54
N PRO A 359 -17.07 10.52 1.60
CA PRO A 359 -16.86 9.15 2.02
C PRO A 359 -17.11 8.13 0.89
N GLU A 360 -18.10 8.36 0.04
CA GLU A 360 -18.44 7.43 -1.06
C GLU A 360 -17.41 7.39 -2.19
N ARG A 361 -16.44 8.31 -2.21
CA ARG A 361 -15.39 8.39 -3.23
C ARG A 361 -14.02 7.94 -2.74
N THR A 362 -13.88 7.55 -1.47
CA THR A 362 -12.61 7.09 -0.93
C THR A 362 -12.35 5.61 -1.20
N ALA A 363 -11.07 5.22 -1.20
CA ALA A 363 -10.66 3.88 -1.59
C ALA A 363 -11.32 2.79 -0.73
N TYR A 364 -11.37 2.98 0.59
CA TYR A 364 -12.01 2.00 1.47
C TYR A 364 -13.49 1.77 1.12
N TYR A 365 -14.28 2.83 1.00
CA TYR A 365 -15.72 2.74 0.81
C TYR A 365 -16.09 2.25 -0.60
N VAL A 366 -15.37 2.69 -1.64
CA VAL A 366 -15.54 2.24 -3.03
C VAL A 366 -15.26 0.74 -3.14
N VAL A 367 -14.11 0.29 -2.64
CA VAL A 367 -13.70 -1.12 -2.71
C VAL A 367 -14.63 -1.99 -1.87
N ARG A 368 -14.95 -1.59 -0.64
CA ARG A 368 -15.88 -2.34 0.22
C ARG A 368 -17.24 -2.54 -0.45
N SER A 369 -17.83 -1.47 -0.98
CA SER A 369 -19.15 -1.50 -1.59
C SER A 369 -19.17 -2.37 -2.85
N LYS A 370 -18.14 -2.23 -3.70
CA LYS A 370 -17.98 -3.06 -4.89
C LYS A 370 -17.76 -4.53 -4.55
N LEU A 371 -16.89 -4.83 -3.60
CA LEU A 371 -16.59 -6.19 -3.16
C LEU A 371 -17.84 -6.88 -2.59
N LYS A 372 -18.61 -6.21 -1.73
CA LYS A 372 -19.88 -6.74 -1.20
C LYS A 372 -20.87 -7.11 -2.30
N ARG A 373 -20.99 -6.25 -3.32
CA ARG A 373 -21.82 -6.54 -4.50
C ARG A 373 -21.32 -7.77 -5.26
N LEU A 374 -20.02 -7.86 -5.54
CA LEU A 374 -19.44 -9.00 -6.25
C LEU A 374 -19.59 -10.31 -5.48
N LEU A 375 -19.42 -10.31 -4.16
CA LEU A 375 -19.61 -11.50 -3.32
C LEU A 375 -21.08 -11.96 -3.28
N LYS A 376 -22.03 -11.04 -3.42
CA LYS A 376 -23.46 -11.36 -3.56
C LYS A 376 -23.78 -11.93 -4.94
N GLU A 377 -23.18 -11.38 -6.00
CA GLU A 377 -23.33 -11.85 -7.38
C GLU A 377 -22.66 -13.20 -7.59
N HIS A 378 -21.49 -13.43 -7.01
CA HIS A 378 -20.70 -14.64 -7.11
C HIS A 378 -20.69 -15.40 -5.78
N LYS A 379 -21.75 -16.18 -5.55
CA LYS A 379 -22.00 -16.85 -4.26
C LYS A 379 -20.89 -17.80 -3.79
N ASN A 380 -20.03 -18.27 -4.69
CA ASN A 380 -18.89 -19.15 -4.38
C ASN A 380 -17.54 -18.42 -4.32
N ALA A 381 -17.48 -17.15 -4.75
CA ALA A 381 -16.23 -16.40 -4.84
C ALA A 381 -15.55 -16.16 -3.49
N LYS A 382 -14.29 -16.52 -3.35
CA LYS A 382 -13.45 -15.94 -2.29
C LYS A 382 -12.70 -14.75 -2.86
N PHE A 383 -12.18 -13.90 -1.99
CA PHE A 383 -11.40 -12.76 -2.44
C PHE A 383 -9.98 -12.75 -1.87
N VAL A 384 -9.07 -12.21 -2.67
CA VAL A 384 -7.70 -11.87 -2.24
C VAL A 384 -7.47 -10.37 -2.34
N VAL A 385 -6.62 -9.88 -1.46
CA VAL A 385 -6.16 -8.49 -1.50
C VAL A 385 -4.65 -8.50 -1.69
N THR A 386 -4.16 -7.67 -2.60
CA THR A 386 -2.74 -7.62 -2.92
C THR A 386 -2.26 -6.20 -3.17
N GLY A 387 -0.96 -5.99 -3.03
CA GLY A 387 -0.30 -4.76 -3.43
C GLY A 387 1.21 -4.81 -3.21
N HIS A 388 1.90 -3.91 -3.90
CA HIS A 388 3.34 -3.70 -3.79
C HIS A 388 3.61 -2.35 -3.09
N SER A 389 4.66 -2.25 -2.28
CA SER A 389 5.04 -0.99 -1.61
C SER A 389 3.90 -0.43 -0.74
N LEU A 390 3.58 0.88 -0.86
CA LEU A 390 2.37 1.50 -0.30
C LEU A 390 1.09 0.67 -0.55
N GLY A 391 0.92 0.11 -1.75
CA GLY A 391 -0.23 -0.73 -2.08
C GLY A 391 -0.30 -2.00 -1.22
N GLY A 392 0.86 -2.53 -0.80
CA GLY A 392 0.93 -3.61 0.18
C GLY A 392 0.39 -3.17 1.55
N ALA A 393 0.69 -1.95 1.97
CA ALA A 393 0.18 -1.41 3.24
C ALA A 393 -1.34 -1.27 3.20
N LEU A 394 -1.88 -0.74 2.10
CA LEU A 394 -3.33 -0.65 1.87
C LEU A 394 -3.98 -2.04 1.82
N ALA A 395 -3.30 -3.04 1.26
CA ALA A 395 -3.81 -4.40 1.12
C ALA A 395 -4.05 -5.13 2.46
N ILE A 396 -3.24 -4.87 3.50
CA ILE A 396 -3.48 -5.39 4.85
C ILE A 396 -4.39 -4.46 5.68
N LEU A 397 -4.31 -3.15 5.45
CA LEU A 397 -5.12 -2.18 6.20
C LEU A 397 -6.60 -2.24 5.80
N PHE A 398 -6.91 -2.51 4.52
CA PHE A 398 -8.29 -2.64 4.06
C PHE A 398 -9.07 -3.76 4.81
N PRO A 399 -8.57 -5.01 4.91
CA PRO A 399 -9.19 -6.04 5.75
C PRO A 399 -9.22 -5.69 7.24
N ALA A 400 -8.21 -4.98 7.77
CA ALA A 400 -8.24 -4.55 9.17
C ALA A 400 -9.42 -3.61 9.46
N VAL A 401 -9.71 -2.71 8.53
CA VAL A 401 -10.85 -1.79 8.64
C VAL A 401 -12.18 -2.51 8.35
N LEU A 402 -12.21 -3.54 7.50
CA LEU A 402 -13.39 -4.42 7.39
C LEU A 402 -13.74 -5.08 8.72
N VAL A 403 -12.75 -5.61 9.44
CA VAL A 403 -12.95 -6.18 10.78
C VAL A 403 -13.44 -5.11 11.75
N LEU A 404 -12.80 -3.94 11.77
CA LEU A 404 -13.22 -2.80 12.61
C LEU A 404 -14.67 -2.39 12.34
N HIS A 405 -15.09 -2.41 11.08
CA HIS A 405 -16.45 -2.07 10.65
C HIS A 405 -17.45 -3.24 10.79
N GLU A 406 -17.05 -4.34 11.42
CA GLU A 406 -17.85 -5.55 11.64
C GLU A 406 -18.38 -6.19 10.36
N GLU A 407 -17.64 -6.11 9.25
CA GLU A 407 -17.96 -6.76 7.97
C GLU A 407 -17.48 -8.23 7.99
N LEU A 408 -17.90 -8.97 9.02
CA LEU A 408 -17.43 -10.34 9.28
C LEU A 408 -17.86 -11.33 8.21
N ASP A 409 -19.04 -11.14 7.61
CA ASP A 409 -19.56 -11.91 6.49
C ASP A 409 -18.68 -11.78 5.23
N VAL A 410 -18.13 -10.59 5.00
CA VAL A 410 -17.12 -10.37 3.97
C VAL A 410 -15.84 -11.09 4.38
N MET A 411 -15.34 -10.88 5.59
CA MET A 411 -14.08 -11.47 6.08
C MET A 411 -14.07 -13.01 6.08
N GLU A 412 -15.20 -13.67 6.27
CA GLU A 412 -15.34 -15.14 6.11
C GLU A 412 -14.95 -15.61 4.70
N ARG A 413 -15.13 -14.75 3.69
CA ARG A 413 -14.79 -15.00 2.28
C ARG A 413 -13.38 -14.56 1.91
N LEU A 414 -12.61 -14.01 2.85
CA LEU A 414 -11.20 -13.69 2.63
C LEU A 414 -10.40 -14.99 2.46
N LEU A 415 -9.82 -15.14 1.28
CA LEU A 415 -8.90 -16.22 0.96
C LEU A 415 -7.50 -15.93 1.48
N GLY A 416 -6.98 -14.74 1.20
CA GLY A 416 -5.61 -14.40 1.50
C GLY A 416 -5.26 -12.96 1.19
N ILE A 417 -4.20 -12.49 1.83
CA ILE A 417 -3.60 -11.17 1.69
C ILE A 417 -2.14 -11.43 1.34
N TYR A 418 -1.73 -10.97 0.16
CA TYR A 418 -0.38 -11.15 -0.36
C TYR A 418 0.24 -9.79 -0.59
N THR A 419 1.32 -9.47 0.11
CA THR A 419 1.95 -8.16 -0.01
C THR A 419 3.41 -8.30 -0.38
N TYR A 420 3.93 -7.31 -1.12
CA TYR A 420 5.28 -7.34 -1.68
C TYR A 420 5.98 -6.04 -1.33
N GLY A 421 7.13 -6.11 -0.66
CA GLY A 421 7.85 -4.89 -0.26
C GLY A 421 7.04 -3.99 0.66
N GLN A 422 6.17 -4.58 1.49
CA GLN A 422 5.23 -3.84 2.33
C GLN A 422 5.93 -3.15 3.51
N PRO A 423 5.73 -1.83 3.74
CA PRO A 423 6.20 -1.17 4.95
C PRO A 423 5.43 -1.62 6.21
N ARG A 424 5.94 -1.25 7.39
CA ARG A 424 5.26 -1.49 8.68
C ARG A 424 4.02 -0.59 8.77
N VAL A 425 2.87 -1.21 9.01
CA VAL A 425 1.56 -0.51 8.98
C VAL A 425 1.06 -0.03 10.34
N GLY A 426 1.60 -0.59 11.44
CA GLY A 426 1.17 -0.24 12.78
C GLY A 426 1.98 -0.95 13.86
N ASN A 427 1.47 -0.94 15.09
CA ASN A 427 2.18 -1.50 16.25
C ASN A 427 1.83 -2.97 16.55
N ARG A 428 2.46 -3.56 17.57
CA ARG A 428 2.16 -4.93 18.02
C ARG A 428 0.70 -5.18 18.36
N GLN A 429 -0.04 -4.15 18.80
CA GLN A 429 -1.44 -4.30 19.12
C GLN A 429 -2.29 -4.52 17.86
N LEU A 430 -1.97 -3.81 16.76
CA LEU A 430 -2.58 -4.07 15.45
C LEU A 430 -2.30 -5.50 14.99
N GLY A 431 -1.07 -5.98 15.15
CA GLY A 431 -0.71 -7.36 14.84
C GLY A 431 -1.56 -8.36 15.60
N LYS A 432 -1.59 -8.27 16.93
CA LYS A 432 -2.41 -9.14 17.80
C LYS A 432 -3.89 -9.10 17.47
N PHE A 433 -4.42 -7.92 17.14
CA PHE A 433 -5.80 -7.76 16.73
C PHE A 433 -6.08 -8.55 15.44
N MET A 434 -5.21 -8.44 14.43
CA MET A 434 -5.41 -9.08 13.13
C MET A 434 -5.09 -10.58 13.13
N GLU A 435 -4.12 -11.04 13.93
CA GLU A 435 -3.77 -12.46 14.08
C GLU A 435 -5.02 -13.29 14.44
N ALA A 436 -5.87 -12.78 15.34
CA ALA A 436 -7.13 -13.42 15.72
C ALA A 436 -8.11 -13.66 14.55
N HIS A 437 -7.98 -12.92 13.45
CA HIS A 437 -8.84 -13.01 12.26
C HIS A 437 -8.15 -13.67 11.05
N LEU A 438 -6.83 -13.80 11.07
CA LEU A 438 -6.04 -14.20 9.90
C LEU A 438 -5.27 -15.52 10.09
N GLU A 439 -5.07 -16.01 11.31
CA GLU A 439 -4.29 -17.24 11.56
C GLU A 439 -5.11 -18.53 11.46
N HIS A 440 -6.41 -18.46 11.76
CA HIS A 440 -7.28 -19.64 11.83
C HIS A 440 -8.33 -19.68 10.70
N PRO A 441 -8.65 -20.87 10.15
CA PRO A 441 -8.04 -22.18 10.43
C PRO A 441 -6.66 -22.40 9.78
N VAL A 442 -6.30 -21.54 8.82
CA VAL A 442 -4.98 -21.50 8.16
C VAL A 442 -4.55 -20.04 8.04
N PRO A 443 -3.23 -19.74 8.04
CA PRO A 443 -2.74 -18.38 7.84
C PRO A 443 -3.21 -17.82 6.50
N LYS A 444 -3.73 -16.59 6.54
CA LYS A 444 -4.24 -15.86 5.37
C LYS A 444 -3.38 -14.68 4.98
N TYR A 445 -2.31 -14.36 5.70
CA TYR A 445 -1.50 -13.17 5.45
C TYR A 445 -0.04 -13.51 5.24
N PHE A 446 0.45 -13.16 4.06
CA PHE A 446 1.78 -13.47 3.57
C PHE A 446 2.45 -12.22 3.06
N ARG A 447 3.63 -11.95 3.61
CA ARG A 447 4.43 -10.79 3.23
C ARG A 447 5.69 -11.30 2.57
N VAL A 448 5.83 -10.96 1.30
CA VAL A 448 7.00 -11.31 0.52
C VAL A 448 7.99 -10.18 0.62
N VAL A 449 9.20 -10.50 1.07
CA VAL A 449 10.30 -9.53 1.21
C VAL A 449 11.50 -10.02 0.45
N TYR A 450 12.03 -9.19 -0.44
CA TYR A 450 13.24 -9.51 -1.19
C TYR A 450 14.47 -8.82 -0.57
N CYS A 451 15.46 -9.63 -0.19
CA CYS A 451 16.83 -9.28 0.07
C CYS A 451 16.97 -8.02 0.95
N ASN A 452 17.44 -6.94 0.33
CA ASN A 452 17.77 -5.67 0.94
C ASN A 452 16.72 -4.60 0.56
N ASP A 453 15.49 -4.97 0.25
CA ASP A 453 14.44 -3.98 0.00
C ASP A 453 14.31 -2.99 1.18
N LEU A 454 14.45 -1.70 0.91
CA LEU A 454 14.38 -0.68 1.95
C LEU A 454 13.00 -0.52 2.56
N VAL A 455 11.93 -0.72 1.78
CA VAL A 455 10.57 -0.31 2.16
C VAL A 455 10.01 -1.13 3.32
N PRO A 456 10.16 -2.48 3.36
CA PRO A 456 9.76 -3.26 4.54
C PRO A 456 10.40 -2.82 5.84
N ARG A 457 11.55 -2.15 5.78
CA ARG A 457 12.29 -1.72 6.96
C ARG A 457 11.85 -0.34 7.44
N LEU A 458 10.85 0.27 6.81
CA LEU A 458 10.24 1.53 7.20
C LEU A 458 8.76 1.37 7.62
N PRO A 459 8.25 2.23 8.51
CA PRO A 459 9.02 3.04 9.45
C PRO A 459 9.86 2.15 10.40
N TYR A 460 10.91 2.70 11.00
CA TYR A 460 11.79 1.91 11.86
C TYR A 460 11.05 1.33 13.07
N ASP A 461 11.38 0.08 13.34
CA ASP A 461 11.02 -0.62 14.55
C ASP A 461 11.90 -0.15 15.70
N ASN A 462 11.38 0.78 16.51
CA ASN A 462 12.05 1.22 17.72
C ASN A 462 11.04 1.43 18.86
N ARG A 463 11.57 1.57 20.08
CA ARG A 463 10.78 1.77 21.31
C ARG A 463 9.92 3.04 21.26
N THR A 464 10.24 3.99 20.38
CA THR A 464 9.53 5.26 20.24
C THR A 464 8.31 5.17 19.34
N PHE A 465 8.44 4.64 18.12
CA PHE A 465 7.36 4.64 17.15
C PHE A 465 6.54 3.36 17.19
N LEU A 466 7.09 2.30 17.80
CA LEU A 466 6.41 1.03 18.07
C LEU A 466 5.91 0.29 16.82
N PHE A 467 6.29 0.74 15.62
CA PHE A 467 5.94 0.08 14.37
C PHE A 467 6.55 -1.31 14.35
N LYS A 468 5.70 -2.31 14.11
CA LYS A 468 6.07 -3.71 14.11
C LYS A 468 5.39 -4.41 12.96
N HIS A 469 6.16 -5.32 12.41
CA HIS A 469 5.67 -6.32 11.50
C HIS A 469 4.88 -7.40 12.25
N PHE A 470 3.92 -8.02 11.56
CA PHE A 470 3.13 -9.16 12.01
C PHE A 470 2.74 -10.03 10.80
N GLY A 471 2.28 -11.26 11.07
CA GLY A 471 2.02 -12.26 10.02
C GLY A 471 3.30 -12.90 9.49
N ILE A 472 3.15 -13.82 8.53
CA ILE A 472 4.28 -14.62 8.01
C ILE A 472 5.12 -13.79 7.05
N CYS A 473 6.44 -13.69 7.32
CA CYS A 473 7.40 -13.10 6.40
C CYS A 473 8.07 -14.20 5.54
N GLN A 474 7.78 -14.20 4.26
CA GLN A 474 8.41 -15.06 3.27
C GLN A 474 9.57 -14.30 2.62
N TYR A 475 10.74 -14.47 3.22
CA TYR A 475 11.97 -13.78 2.85
C TYR A 475 12.72 -14.51 1.74
N TYR A 476 13.20 -13.76 0.76
CA TYR A 476 14.06 -14.26 -0.33
C TYR A 476 15.41 -13.55 -0.27
N ASN A 477 16.52 -14.29 -0.25
CA ASN A 477 17.84 -13.64 -0.32
C ASN A 477 18.23 -13.27 -1.78
N SER A 478 19.43 -12.71 -1.98
CA SER A 478 19.95 -12.31 -3.30
C SER A 478 20.17 -13.47 -4.29
N LEU A 479 19.99 -14.72 -3.85
CA LEU A 479 20.00 -15.94 -4.66
C LEU A 479 18.60 -16.54 -4.85
N TYR A 480 17.55 -15.81 -4.46
CA TYR A 480 16.15 -16.27 -4.45
C TYR A 480 15.92 -17.55 -3.62
N ILE A 481 16.69 -17.75 -2.55
CA ILE A 481 16.43 -18.82 -1.58
C ILE A 481 15.36 -18.34 -0.61
N GLU A 482 14.25 -19.08 -0.58
CA GLU A 482 13.06 -18.81 0.22
C GLU A 482 13.25 -19.28 1.67
N GLN A 483 12.90 -18.41 2.62
CA GLN A 483 12.96 -18.64 4.05
C GLN A 483 11.72 -18.04 4.73
N ASN A 484 11.02 -18.83 5.55
CA ASN A 484 9.98 -18.31 6.42
C ASN A 484 10.64 -17.80 7.70
N VAL A 485 10.45 -16.52 7.99
CA VAL A 485 11.00 -15.83 9.16
C VAL A 485 9.90 -15.00 9.81
N ASP A 486 10.07 -14.64 11.08
CA ASP A 486 9.12 -13.74 11.77
C ASP A 486 9.31 -12.29 11.29
N GLU A 487 10.55 -11.88 11.04
CA GLU A 487 10.91 -10.56 10.53
C GLU A 487 12.13 -10.65 9.60
N GLU A 488 12.21 -9.75 8.61
CA GLU A 488 13.30 -9.71 7.66
C GLU A 488 14.65 -9.39 8.34
N PRO A 489 15.78 -9.95 7.85
CA PRO A 489 17.11 -9.65 8.39
C PRO A 489 17.43 -8.16 8.30
N ASN A 490 18.15 -7.64 9.30
CA ASN A 490 18.49 -6.21 9.40
C ASN A 490 17.24 -5.31 9.31
N PRO A 491 16.31 -5.39 10.27
CA PRO A 491 14.96 -4.80 10.19
C PRO A 491 14.94 -3.26 10.13
N ASN A 492 16.04 -2.59 10.49
CA ASN A 492 16.13 -1.13 10.55
C ASN A 492 17.34 -0.55 9.79
N TYR A 493 18.07 -1.35 9.01
CA TYR A 493 19.29 -0.91 8.32
C TYR A 493 20.46 -0.41 9.19
N PHE A 494 20.38 -0.55 10.51
CA PHE A 494 21.40 -0.07 11.42
C PHE A 494 22.44 -1.13 11.76
N GLY A 495 23.71 -0.72 11.77
CA GLY A 495 24.85 -1.54 12.17
C GLY A 495 25.92 -1.66 11.09
N MET A 496 27.15 -1.26 11.43
CA MET A 496 28.32 -1.35 10.55
C MET A 496 28.56 -2.76 9.97
N ARG A 497 28.11 -3.79 10.67
CA ARG A 497 28.20 -5.21 10.27
C ARG A 497 27.41 -5.52 9.00
N PHE A 498 26.32 -4.80 8.75
CA PHE A 498 25.44 -5.02 7.60
C PHE A 498 25.75 -4.10 6.41
N LEU A 499 26.53 -3.03 6.62
CA LEU A 499 26.88 -2.07 5.58
C LEU A 499 27.67 -2.70 4.43
N VAL A 500 28.73 -3.46 4.74
CA VAL A 500 29.54 -4.12 3.71
C VAL A 500 28.73 -5.18 2.94
N PRO A 501 28.02 -6.13 3.60
CA PRO A 501 27.14 -7.07 2.89
C PRO A 501 26.08 -6.39 2.02
N LEU A 502 25.53 -5.25 2.47
CA LEU A 502 24.54 -4.49 1.73
C LEU A 502 25.08 -3.98 0.37
N TYR A 503 26.26 -3.36 0.37
CA TYR A 503 26.91 -2.90 -0.88
C TYR A 503 27.39 -4.07 -1.75
N LEU A 504 27.89 -5.16 -1.14
CA LEU A 504 28.26 -6.37 -1.88
C LEU A 504 27.06 -6.98 -2.59
N ASN A 505 25.90 -7.04 -1.93
CA ASN A 505 24.66 -7.51 -2.55
C ASN A 505 24.22 -6.59 -3.70
N ALA A 506 24.29 -5.27 -3.54
CA ALA A 506 23.96 -4.33 -4.63
C ALA A 506 24.88 -4.54 -5.85
N GLY A 507 26.19 -4.70 -5.63
CA GLY A 507 27.15 -5.05 -6.68
C GLY A 507 26.86 -6.40 -7.33
N TRP A 508 26.55 -7.41 -6.53
CA TRP A 508 26.18 -8.74 -7.03
C TRP A 508 24.91 -8.71 -7.87
N GLU A 509 23.88 -7.98 -7.45
CA GLU A 509 22.63 -7.85 -8.18
C GLU A 509 22.82 -7.17 -9.54
N LEU A 510 23.65 -6.13 -9.62
CA LEU A 510 24.03 -5.51 -10.90
C LEU A 510 24.80 -6.48 -11.80
N ILE A 511 25.72 -7.27 -11.28
CA ILE A 511 26.43 -8.29 -12.09
C ILE A 511 25.44 -9.36 -12.56
N ARG A 512 24.57 -9.81 -11.66
CA ARG A 512 23.60 -10.87 -11.93
C ARG A 512 22.62 -10.49 -13.04
N SER A 513 22.18 -9.23 -13.12
CA SER A 513 21.20 -8.79 -14.14
C SER A 513 21.66 -9.06 -15.57
N PHE A 514 22.97 -9.02 -15.86
CA PHE A 514 23.52 -9.36 -17.18
C PHE A 514 23.54 -10.86 -17.50
N THR A 515 23.36 -11.71 -16.48
CA THR A 515 23.44 -13.18 -16.61
C THR A 515 22.09 -13.88 -16.48
N MET A 516 21.06 -13.19 -15.99
CA MET A 516 19.74 -13.78 -15.72
C MET A 516 19.11 -14.47 -16.93
N GLY A 517 19.17 -13.85 -18.11
CA GLY A 517 18.63 -14.43 -19.35
C GLY A 517 19.32 -15.74 -19.76
N TYR A 518 20.64 -15.83 -19.56
CA TYR A 518 21.41 -17.05 -19.83
C TYR A 518 21.14 -18.14 -18.80
N MET A 519 20.96 -17.78 -17.52
CA MET A 519 20.78 -18.74 -16.43
C MET A 519 19.38 -19.35 -16.37
N TYR A 520 18.35 -18.55 -16.66
CA TYR A 520 16.95 -18.94 -16.42
C TYR A 520 16.06 -18.87 -17.67
N GLY A 521 16.61 -18.42 -18.80
CA GLY A 521 15.92 -18.28 -20.09
C GLY A 521 15.63 -16.82 -20.44
N SER A 522 15.39 -16.55 -21.72
CA SER A 522 15.25 -15.18 -22.27
C SER A 522 14.17 -14.33 -21.60
N GLN A 523 13.12 -14.94 -21.07
CA GLN A 523 12.08 -14.24 -20.30
C GLN A 523 12.56 -13.62 -18.98
N TYR A 524 13.76 -14.00 -18.49
CA TYR A 524 14.39 -13.41 -17.30
C TYR A 524 15.51 -12.43 -17.66
N GLU A 525 15.74 -12.16 -18.94
CA GLU A 525 16.65 -11.10 -19.36
C GLU A 525 16.15 -9.76 -18.81
N GLU A 526 17.01 -9.06 -18.10
CA GLU A 526 16.66 -7.75 -17.56
C GLU A 526 16.84 -6.68 -18.63
N CYS A 527 15.84 -5.81 -18.74
CA CYS A 527 15.90 -4.66 -19.62
C CYS A 527 16.94 -3.63 -19.14
N TRP A 528 17.30 -2.72 -20.03
CA TRP A 528 18.31 -1.70 -19.72
C TRP A 528 17.86 -0.76 -18.61
N GLU A 529 16.55 -0.48 -18.53
CA GLU A 529 15.92 0.31 -17.48
C GLU A 529 16.12 -0.33 -16.10
N SER A 530 15.93 -1.66 -16.00
CA SER A 530 16.22 -2.40 -14.76
C SER A 530 17.72 -2.36 -14.41
N VAL A 531 18.60 -2.54 -15.40
CA VAL A 531 20.06 -2.45 -15.19
C VAL A 531 20.48 -1.06 -14.70
N MET A 532 19.90 0.01 -15.27
CA MET A 532 20.14 1.38 -14.81
C MET A 532 19.66 1.59 -13.37
N LEU A 533 18.49 1.05 -13.00
CA LEU A 533 18.00 1.10 -11.62
C LEU A 533 18.96 0.36 -10.66
N ARG A 534 19.51 -0.78 -11.06
CA ARG A 534 20.54 -1.50 -10.28
C ARG A 534 21.84 -0.70 -10.14
N ALA A 535 22.27 0.02 -11.18
CA ALA A 535 23.42 0.90 -11.11
C ALA A 535 23.20 2.07 -10.14
N LEU A 536 21.99 2.66 -10.12
CA LEU A 536 21.61 3.66 -9.11
C LEU A 536 21.59 3.06 -7.70
N GLY A 537 21.15 1.81 -7.56
CA GLY A 537 21.18 1.04 -6.32
C GLY A 537 22.58 0.83 -5.73
N LEU A 538 23.67 1.07 -6.48
CA LEU A 538 25.01 1.10 -5.90
C LEU A 538 25.25 2.32 -5.00
N PHE A 539 24.58 3.45 -5.26
CA PHE A 539 24.67 4.65 -4.43
C PHE A 539 23.76 4.57 -3.21
N LEU A 540 22.56 4.03 -3.42
CA LEU A 540 21.55 3.82 -2.37
C LEU A 540 21.11 2.35 -2.38
N PRO A 541 21.88 1.46 -1.74
CA PRO A 541 21.55 0.05 -1.66
C PRO A 541 20.17 -0.19 -1.08
N GLY A 542 19.42 -1.08 -1.74
CA GLY A 542 18.06 -1.45 -1.35
C GLY A 542 16.94 -0.81 -2.18
N ILE A 543 17.21 0.31 -2.88
CA ILE A 543 16.24 0.89 -3.81
C ILE A 543 15.97 -0.06 -4.99
N SER A 544 17.02 -0.62 -5.59
CA SER A 544 16.89 -1.58 -6.70
C SER A 544 16.19 -2.87 -6.27
N ALA A 545 16.42 -3.31 -5.03
CA ALA A 545 15.78 -4.49 -4.45
C ALA A 545 14.26 -4.30 -4.22
N HIS A 546 13.78 -3.05 -4.19
CA HIS A 546 12.36 -2.73 -4.17
C HIS A 546 11.68 -2.88 -5.55
N SER A 547 12.41 -3.26 -6.60
CA SER A 547 11.82 -3.41 -7.94
C SER A 547 10.86 -4.62 -8.01
N PRO A 548 9.67 -4.48 -8.63
CA PRO A 548 8.79 -5.60 -8.92
C PRO A 548 9.45 -6.76 -9.68
N VAL A 549 10.52 -6.49 -10.46
CA VAL A 549 11.33 -7.50 -11.15
C VAL A 549 11.81 -8.57 -10.16
N ASP A 550 12.34 -8.14 -9.02
CA ASP A 550 12.94 -9.03 -8.03
C ASP A 550 11.89 -9.82 -7.26
N TYR A 551 10.70 -9.26 -7.05
CA TYR A 551 9.56 -9.98 -6.49
C TYR A 551 9.00 -11.05 -7.44
N VAL A 552 8.84 -10.73 -8.72
CA VAL A 552 8.44 -11.71 -9.74
C VAL A 552 9.47 -12.85 -9.83
N ASN A 553 10.76 -12.50 -9.82
CA ASN A 553 11.84 -13.50 -9.83
C ASN A 553 11.84 -14.35 -8.56
N SER A 554 11.62 -13.76 -7.39
CA SER A 554 11.56 -14.46 -6.11
C SER A 554 10.50 -15.57 -6.12
N ILE A 555 9.29 -15.26 -6.59
CA ILE A 555 8.18 -16.22 -6.60
C ILE A 555 8.43 -17.34 -7.63
N ARG A 556 8.93 -16.98 -8.82
CA ARG A 556 9.09 -17.92 -9.94
C ARG A 556 10.33 -18.80 -9.83
N LEU A 557 11.45 -18.22 -9.37
CA LEU A 557 12.75 -18.90 -9.24
C LEU A 557 13.01 -19.41 -7.84
N GLY A 558 12.20 -18.98 -6.86
CA GLY A 558 12.33 -19.30 -5.45
C GLY A 558 12.63 -20.77 -5.21
N LYS A 559 13.60 -21.08 -4.36
CA LYS A 559 13.83 -22.46 -3.90
C LYS A 559 13.68 -22.49 -2.39
N ALA A 560 12.78 -23.34 -1.89
CA ALA A 560 12.68 -23.60 -0.46
C ALA A 560 14.04 -24.15 0.02
N ARG A 561 14.56 -23.60 1.11
CA ARG A 561 15.76 -24.15 1.75
C ARG A 561 15.46 -25.57 2.23
N SER A 562 15.97 -26.59 1.54
CA SER A 562 15.90 -27.99 1.98
C SER A 562 16.87 -28.20 3.15
N THR A 563 16.55 -27.64 4.32
CA THR A 563 17.16 -28.10 5.56
C THR A 563 16.50 -29.43 5.90
N GLN A 564 17.08 -30.52 5.42
CA GLN A 564 16.96 -31.80 6.08
C GLN A 564 17.45 -31.55 7.52
N MET A 565 16.53 -31.49 8.48
CA MET A 565 16.90 -31.59 9.89
C MET A 565 17.56 -32.97 10.04
N SER A 566 18.89 -33.00 9.98
CA SER A 566 19.63 -34.13 10.50
C SER A 566 19.41 -34.10 12.00
N SER A 567 18.60 -35.05 12.48
CA SER A 567 18.52 -35.35 13.90
C SER A 567 19.92 -35.75 14.37
N PHE A 568 20.48 -34.99 15.30
CA PHE A 568 21.54 -35.45 16.18
C PHE A 568 21.11 -35.21 17.61
#